data_AF-A0AAQ3C0F2-F1
#
_entry.id   AF-A0AAQ3C0F2-F1
#
_cell.length_a   1.000
_cell.length_b   1.000
_cell.length_c   1.000
_cell.angle_alpha   90.00
_cell.angle_beta   90.00
_cell.angle_gamma   90.00
#
_symmetry.space_group_name_H-M   'P 1'
#
loop_
_entity.id
_entity.type
_entity.pdbx_description
1 polymer ?
#
loop_
_entity_poly.entity_id
_entity_poly.type
_entity_poly.pdbx_seq_one_letter_code
_entity_poly.pdbx_strand_id
1 'polypeptide(L)' 'MENNNKNWPHIRRVTHIMMVAHRSCFDFHKFNAR' A
#
# COMPACT_ATOMS: atom_id res chain seq x y z
N MET A 1 -2.29 -1.02 11.14
CA MET A 1 -3.02 0.25 11.24
C MET A 1 -2.12 1.21 11.98
N GLU A 2 -1.83 2.35 11.39
CA GLU A 2 -1.04 3.40 12.02
C GLU A 2 -2.00 4.40 12.67
N ASN A 3 -2.08 4.38 14.00
CA ASN A 3 -3.19 4.99 14.73
C ASN A 3 -2.92 6.42 15.18
N ASN A 4 -1.64 6.77 15.35
CA ASN A 4 -1.21 8.02 15.98
C ASN A 4 -0.28 8.82 15.05
N ASN A 5 -0.43 8.66 13.73
CA ASN A 5 0.37 9.39 12.75
C ASN A 5 -0.04 10.87 12.76
N LYS A 6 0.87 11.74 13.23
CA LYS A 6 0.63 13.19 13.31
C LYS A 6 0.67 13.89 11.96
N ASN A 7 1.42 13.34 11.01
CA ASN A 7 1.55 13.95 9.69
C ASN A 7 0.29 13.69 8.88
N TRP A 8 -0.26 12.48 8.98
CA TRP A 8 -1.40 12.01 8.18
C TRP A 8 -2.52 11.46 9.10
N PRO A 9 -3.15 12.31 9.93
CA PRO A 9 -4.04 11.85 11.00
C PRO A 9 -5.35 11.26 10.51
N HIS A 10 -5.76 11.56 9.27
CA HIS A 10 -7.04 11.13 8.70
C HIS A 10 -7.01 9.71 8.12
N ILE A 11 -5.83 9.07 8.00
CA ILE A 11 -5.68 7.77 7.35
C ILE A 11 -4.78 6.83 8.15
N ARG A 12 -5.25 5.60 8.37
CA ARG A 12 -4.59 4.59 9.23
C ARG A 12 -4.05 3.38 8.47
N ARG A 13 -4.40 3.24 7.18
CA ARG A 13 -3.95 2.16 6.31
C ARG A 13 -3.45 2.74 4.99
N VAL A 14 -2.17 3.06 4.93
CA VAL A 14 -1.52 3.72 3.78
C VAL A 14 -0.70 2.75 2.90
N THR A 15 -0.74 1.45 3.17
CA THR A 15 0.07 0.44 2.46
C THR A 15 -0.16 0.45 0.95
N HIS A 16 -1.40 0.68 0.51
CA HIS A 16 -1.80 0.76 -0.90
C HIS A 16 -1.16 1.94 -1.66
N ILE A 17 -0.57 2.92 -0.98
CA ILE A 17 0.08 4.08 -1.61
C ILE A 17 1.47 3.69 -2.15
N MET A 18 2.25 2.99 -1.32
CA MET A 18 3.67 2.70 -1.59
C MET A 18 3.93 1.25 -1.99
N MET A 19 3.15 0.28 -1.52
CA MET A 19 3.37 -1.14 -1.84
C MET A 19 2.77 -1.47 -3.21
N VAL A 20 3.62 -1.85 -4.16
CA VAL A 20 3.23 -2.19 -5.54
C VAL A 20 2.16 -3.29 -5.58
N ALA A 21 2.29 -4.31 -4.73
CA ALA A 21 1.35 -5.42 -4.64
C ALA A 21 -0.05 -5.03 -4.10
N HIS A 22 -0.16 -3.89 -3.41
CA HIS A 22 -1.41 -3.44 -2.79
C HIS A 22 -2.05 -2.25 -3.53
N ARG A 23 -1.51 -1.87 -4.69
CA ARG A 23 -2.10 -0.84 -5.56
C ARG A 23 -3.24 -1.43 -6.38
N SER A 24 -4.22 -0.60 -6.73
CA SER A 24 -5.35 -0.99 -7.58
C SER A 24 -4.93 -1.46 -8.98
N CYS A 25 -3.82 -0.95 -9.51
CA CYS A 25 -3.24 -1.32 -10.80
C CYS A 25 -2.15 -2.41 -10.69
N PHE A 26 -2.14 -3.17 -9.59
CA PHE A 26 -1.27 -4.32 -9.46
C PHE A 26 -1.66 -5.41 -10.46
N ASP A 27 -0.66 -6.07 -11.03
CA ASP A 27 -0.82 -7.21 -11.94
C ASP A 27 0.17 -8.30 -11.53
N PHE A 28 -0.31 -9.53 -11.38
CA PHE A 28 0.49 -10.69 -11.02
C PHE A 28 1.58 -11.02 -12.03
N HIS A 29 1.46 -10.61 -13.31
CA HIS A 29 2.54 -10.75 -14.29
C HIS A 29 3.83 -10.06 -13.85
N LYS A 30 3.74 -9.00 -13.02
CA LYS A 30 4.92 -8.31 -12.45
C LYS A 30 5.71 -9.21 -11.50
N PHE A 31 5.09 -10.25 -10.94
CA PHE A 31 5.70 -11.24 -10.05
C PHE A 31 5.89 -12.60 -10.73
N ASN A 32 6.09 -12.63 -12.05
CA ASN A 32 6.29 -13.85 -12.83
C ASN A 32 7.71 -14.43 -12.78
N ALA A 33 8.52 -14.04 -11.78
CA ALA A 33 9.85 -14.63 -11.54
C ALA A 33 9.75 -15.89 -10.67
N ARG A 34 8.80 -16.78 -11.00
CA ARG A 34 8.57 -18.05 -10.30
C ARG A 34 9.46 -19.15 -10.86
#